data_AF-A0A7R9YP66-F1
#
_entry.id   AF-A0A7R9YP66-F1
#
_cell.length_a   1.000
_cell.length_b   1.000
_cell.length_c   1.000
_cell.angle_alpha   90.00
_cell.angle_beta   90.00
_cell.angle_gamma   90.00
#
_symmetry.space_group_name_H-M   'P 1'
#
loop_
_entity.id
_entity.type
_entity.pdbx_description
1 polymer ?
#
loop_
_entity_poly.entity_id
_entity_poly.type
_entity_poly.pdbx_seq_one_letter_code
_entity_poly.pdbx_strand_id
1 'polypeptide(L)'
;AVERLGACARIVALSDVPAAADAPLPSEGAPRSAPSAEPGSYEEAERLGLALFAAGDYTGALKRFEQSKKLPGAGYDVVRISPGSQTFAPNPRGLEEKRFATPAQLAIAEYNIACAKLKLGARDEAIERLRAFVTAVDNPERQFERILSDPDLAELGAEMRTLQAELTAARRFNPLGGLKRLLDVSFVEWK
;
A
#
# COMPACT_ATOMS: atom_id res chain seq x y z
N ALA A 1 14.71 -17.10 -18.48
CA ALA A 1 15.01 -16.90 -17.04
C ALA A 1 14.01 -15.93 -16.39
N VAL A 2 12.71 -16.20 -16.51
CA VAL A 2 11.61 -15.32 -16.00
C VAL A 2 10.79 -16.02 -14.90
N GLU A 3 11.10 -17.27 -14.55
CA GLU A 3 10.36 -18.08 -13.56
C GLU A 3 10.74 -17.84 -12.09
N ARG A 4 11.52 -16.79 -11.77
CA ARG A 4 11.94 -16.50 -10.38
C ARG A 4 11.54 -15.11 -9.89
N LEU A 5 10.50 -14.51 -10.45
CA LEU A 5 9.83 -13.42 -9.74
C LEU A 5 9.03 -14.07 -8.61
N GLY A 6 9.52 -13.93 -7.37
CA GLY A 6 8.85 -14.39 -6.16
C GLY A 6 7.41 -13.91 -6.10
N ALA A 7 6.54 -14.70 -5.49
CA ALA A 7 5.10 -14.50 -5.47
C ALA A 7 4.67 -13.16 -4.82
N CYS A 8 5.54 -12.54 -4.01
CA CYS A 8 5.32 -11.20 -3.48
C CYS A 8 4.96 -10.15 -4.56
N ALA A 9 5.56 -10.23 -5.76
CA ALA A 9 5.26 -9.28 -6.84
C ALA A 9 3.91 -9.55 -7.54
N ARG A 10 3.30 -10.71 -7.32
CA ARG A 10 2.14 -11.19 -8.08
C ARG A 10 0.80 -10.95 -7.37
N ILE A 11 0.79 -10.85 -6.05
CA ILE A 11 -0.44 -10.80 -5.24
C ILE A 11 -1.08 -9.41 -5.23
N VAL A 12 -0.29 -8.34 -5.31
CA VAL A 12 -0.80 -6.95 -5.33
C VAL A 12 -1.52 -6.63 -6.65
N ALA A 13 -1.13 -7.27 -7.76
CA ALA A 13 -1.74 -7.08 -9.07
C ALA A 13 -3.18 -7.64 -9.21
N LEU A 14 -3.71 -8.33 -8.19
CA LEU A 14 -5.03 -8.98 -8.20
C LEU A 14 -6.05 -8.30 -7.27
N SER A 15 -5.78 -7.06 -6.87
CA SER A 15 -6.84 -6.15 -6.43
C SER A 15 -7.47 -5.58 -7.69
N ASP A 16 -8.78 -5.72 -7.87
CA ASP A 16 -9.56 -5.26 -9.01
C ASP A 16 -9.45 -3.74 -9.27
N VAL A 17 -8.27 -3.28 -9.70
CA VAL A 17 -8.11 -1.98 -10.36
C VAL A 17 -8.58 -2.21 -11.79
N PRO A 18 -9.63 -1.53 -12.27
CA PRO A 18 -10.04 -1.66 -13.66
C PRO A 18 -8.83 -1.36 -14.52
N ALA A 19 -8.48 -2.31 -15.40
CA ALA A 19 -7.36 -2.21 -16.32
C ALA A 19 -7.39 -0.83 -16.99
N ALA A 20 -6.48 0.06 -16.59
CA ALA A 20 -6.24 1.29 -17.32
C ALA A 20 -5.70 0.87 -18.70
N ALA A 21 -6.54 1.09 -19.70
CA ALA A 21 -6.33 0.68 -21.08
C ALA A 21 -5.01 1.24 -21.65
N ASP A 22 -4.33 0.39 -22.43
CA ASP A 22 -3.40 0.71 -23.52
C ASP A 22 -2.46 1.91 -23.33
N ALA A 23 -1.55 1.82 -22.36
CA ALA A 23 -0.28 2.55 -22.47
C ALA A 23 0.66 1.78 -23.42
N PRO A 24 1.17 2.38 -24.50
CA PRO A 24 2.07 1.72 -25.44
C PRO A 24 3.35 1.26 -24.74
N LEU A 25 3.70 -0.01 -24.96
CA LEU A 25 4.94 -0.61 -24.46
C LEU A 25 6.15 0.15 -25.03
N PRO A 26 7.06 0.69 -24.20
CA PRO A 26 8.27 1.34 -24.69
C PRO A 26 9.23 0.32 -25.32
N SER A 27 9.72 0.64 -26.51
CA SER A 27 10.65 -0.14 -27.32
C SER A 27 11.95 -0.48 -26.57
N GLU A 28 12.32 -1.76 -26.58
CA GLU A 28 13.62 -2.26 -26.10
C GLU A 28 14.74 -1.79 -27.04
N GLY A 29 15.71 -1.01 -26.55
CA GLY A 29 16.87 -0.66 -27.38
C GLY A 29 17.77 0.51 -26.94
N ALA A 30 17.52 1.18 -25.81
CA ALA A 30 18.39 2.26 -25.34
C ALA A 30 19.33 1.82 -24.20
N PRO A 31 20.63 2.21 -24.23
CA PRO A 31 21.55 1.95 -23.13
C PRO A 31 21.04 2.61 -21.84
N ARG A 32 20.85 1.80 -20.78
CA ARG A 32 20.43 2.24 -19.44
C ARG A 32 21.50 3.12 -18.81
N SER A 33 21.52 4.40 -19.19
CA SER A 33 22.11 5.43 -18.35
C SER A 33 21.22 5.54 -17.12
N ALA A 34 21.74 5.15 -15.95
CA ALA A 34 21.00 5.15 -14.70
C ALA A 34 20.49 6.56 -14.36
N PRO A 35 19.18 6.84 -14.45
CA PRO A 35 18.64 7.94 -13.68
C PRO A 35 18.52 7.40 -12.26
N SER A 36 19.45 7.80 -11.39
CA SER A 36 19.21 7.88 -9.95
C SER A 36 18.16 8.96 -9.64
N ALA A 37 17.08 9.02 -10.42
CA ALA A 37 15.97 9.90 -10.18
C ALA A 37 15.21 9.33 -8.99
N GLU A 38 15.11 10.12 -7.93
CA GLU A 38 14.20 9.80 -6.85
C GLU A 38 12.77 9.69 -7.42
N PRO A 39 12.00 8.68 -7.02
CA PRO A 39 10.63 8.51 -7.51
C PRO A 39 9.78 9.72 -7.13
N GLY A 40 9.03 10.25 -8.10
CA GLY A 40 8.16 11.40 -7.92
C GLY A 40 6.74 11.03 -7.46
N SER A 41 6.36 9.75 -7.58
CA SER A 41 5.04 9.25 -7.18
C SER A 41 5.12 7.92 -6.42
N TYR A 42 4.00 7.57 -5.77
CA TYR A 42 3.82 6.27 -5.12
C TYR A 42 4.14 5.12 -6.08
N GLU A 43 3.57 5.14 -7.29
CA GLU A 43 3.67 4.06 -8.28
C GLU A 43 5.10 3.91 -8.80
N GLU A 44 5.81 5.02 -9.00
CA GLU A 44 7.23 4.97 -9.37
C GLU A 44 8.09 4.36 -8.27
N ALA A 45 7.87 4.76 -7.02
CA ALA A 45 8.59 4.22 -5.88
C ALA A 45 8.29 2.74 -5.67
N GLU A 46 7.03 2.33 -5.76
CA GLU A 46 6.61 0.94 -5.68
C GLU A 46 7.27 0.11 -6.79
N ARG A 47 7.20 0.54 -8.05
CA ARG A 47 7.81 -0.16 -9.18
C ARG A 47 9.32 -0.33 -9.01
N LEU A 48 10.01 0.72 -8.54
CA LEU A 48 11.44 0.63 -8.24
C LEU A 48 11.72 -0.32 -7.06
N GLY A 49 10.90 -0.29 -6.01
CA GLY A 49 11.00 -1.21 -4.88
C GLY A 49 10.82 -2.67 -5.30
N LEU A 50 9.83 -2.96 -6.14
CA LEU A 50 9.60 -4.29 -6.70
C LEU A 50 10.77 -4.75 -7.58
N ALA A 51 11.35 -3.86 -8.39
CA ALA A 51 12.52 -4.18 -9.20
C ALA A 51 13.75 -4.51 -8.34
N LEU A 52 13.98 -3.75 -7.26
CA LEU A 52 15.06 -4.03 -6.30
C LEU A 52 14.83 -5.33 -5.54
N PHE A 53 13.59 -5.59 -5.13
CA PHE A 53 13.21 -6.84 -4.45
C PHE A 53 13.47 -8.05 -5.35
N ALA A 54 13.07 -7.98 -6.62
CA ALA A 54 13.33 -9.02 -7.61
C ALA A 54 14.83 -9.24 -7.89
N ALA A 55 15.64 -8.19 -7.74
CA ALA A 55 17.10 -8.27 -7.85
C ALA A 55 17.79 -8.81 -6.57
N GLY A 56 17.03 -9.07 -5.50
CA GLY A 56 17.55 -9.52 -4.21
C GLY A 56 18.11 -8.41 -3.32
N ASP A 57 18.01 -7.14 -3.73
CA ASP A 57 18.37 -5.99 -2.89
C ASP A 57 17.20 -5.60 -1.99
N TYR A 58 16.97 -6.41 -0.95
CA TYR A 58 15.85 -6.22 -0.02
C TYR A 58 15.98 -4.94 0.80
N THR A 59 17.21 -4.49 1.10
CA THR A 59 17.46 -3.23 1.81
C THR A 59 17.09 -2.03 0.95
N GLY A 60 17.48 -2.04 -0.33
CA GLY A 60 17.08 -1.03 -1.30
C GLY A 60 15.56 -1.03 -1.52
N ALA A 61 14.96 -2.21 -1.69
CA ALA A 61 13.52 -2.37 -1.84
C ALA A 61 12.74 -1.79 -0.66
N LEU A 62 13.15 -2.13 0.57
CA LEU A 62 12.55 -1.62 1.81
C LEU A 62 12.52 -0.09 1.83
N LYS A 63 13.66 0.56 1.50
CA LYS A 63 13.74 2.03 1.44
C LYS A 63 12.76 2.62 0.43
N ARG A 64 12.59 1.98 -0.74
CA ARG A 64 11.65 2.45 -1.77
C ARG A 64 10.20 2.27 -1.36
N PHE A 65 9.84 1.17 -0.71
CA PHE A 65 8.48 0.99 -0.20
C PHE A 65 8.15 1.94 0.96
N GLU A 66 9.11 2.26 1.83
CA GLU A 66 8.90 3.29 2.85
C GLU A 66 8.77 4.69 2.24
N GLN A 67 9.51 4.96 1.16
CA GLN A 67 9.41 6.19 0.41
C GLN A 67 8.04 6.33 -0.28
N SER A 68 7.49 5.26 -0.87
CA SER A 68 6.21 5.31 -1.59
C SER A 68 5.07 5.83 -0.70
N LYS A 69 5.06 5.47 0.58
CA LYS A 69 4.07 5.95 1.56
C LYS A 69 4.04 7.47 1.77
N LYS A 70 5.13 8.17 1.41
CA LYS A 70 5.27 9.62 1.59
C LYS A 70 5.03 10.38 0.29
N LEU A 71 4.90 9.68 -0.83
CA LEU A 71 4.76 10.28 -2.15
C LEU A 71 3.28 10.43 -2.54
N PRO A 72 2.97 11.37 -3.45
CA PRO A 72 1.63 11.48 -4.00
C PRO A 72 1.25 10.18 -4.73
N GLY A 73 0.03 9.71 -4.52
CA GLY A 73 -0.51 8.51 -5.17
C GLY A 73 -1.77 8.82 -5.96
N ALA A 74 -2.67 7.84 -6.02
CA ALA A 74 -3.90 7.91 -6.81
C ALA A 74 -5.00 8.75 -6.13
N GLY A 75 -4.90 8.97 -4.82
CA GLY A 75 -5.84 9.80 -4.07
C GLY A 75 -5.63 11.28 -4.36
N TYR A 76 -6.71 12.05 -4.38
CA TYR A 76 -6.66 13.50 -4.47
C TYR A 76 -7.72 14.12 -3.56
N ASP A 77 -7.37 15.27 -2.98
CA ASP A 77 -8.29 16.14 -2.24
C ASP A 77 -8.22 17.54 -2.83
N VAL A 78 -9.33 18.27 -2.79
CA VAL A 78 -9.42 19.63 -3.34
C VAL A 78 -9.42 20.60 -2.17
N VAL A 79 -8.25 21.18 -1.90
CA VAL A 79 -8.05 22.08 -0.77
C VAL A 79 -8.19 23.53 -1.23
N ARG A 80 -8.83 24.35 -0.41
CA ARG A 80 -8.96 25.79 -0.67
C ARG A 80 -7.64 26.49 -0.31
N ILE A 81 -7.00 27.13 -1.30
CA ILE A 81 -5.68 27.78 -1.17
C ILE A 81 -5.78 29.09 -0.37
N SER A 82 -6.95 29.72 -0.36
CA SER A 82 -7.18 30.97 0.35
C SER A 82 -8.53 30.96 1.07
N PRO A 83 -8.60 31.43 2.33
CA PRO A 83 -9.86 31.68 3.02
C PRO A 83 -10.55 32.90 2.39
N GLY A 84 -11.05 32.74 1.17
CA GLY A 84 -11.89 33.75 0.52
C GLY A 84 -13.15 34.00 1.34
N SER A 85 -13.52 35.27 1.45
CA SER A 85 -14.68 35.78 2.20
C SER A 85 -15.90 34.87 2.08
N GLN A 86 -16.51 34.50 3.22
CA GLN A 86 -17.70 33.64 3.28
C GLN A 86 -18.96 34.28 2.66
N THR A 87 -18.87 35.54 2.22
CA THR A 87 -20.02 36.34 1.78
C THR A 87 -20.45 36.14 0.33
N PHE A 88 -19.69 35.41 -0.49
CA PHE A 88 -20.06 35.16 -1.89
C PHE A 88 -19.93 33.68 -2.27
N ALA A 89 -20.76 33.25 -3.23
CA ALA A 89 -20.76 31.91 -3.81
C ALA A 89 -19.33 31.44 -4.13
N PRO A 90 -19.00 30.15 -3.92
CA PRO A 90 -17.64 29.63 -4.05
C PRO A 90 -17.10 29.91 -5.45
N ASN A 91 -16.20 30.89 -5.55
CA ASN A 91 -15.51 31.20 -6.77
C ASN A 91 -14.50 30.05 -7.03
N PRO A 92 -14.52 29.36 -8.18
CA PRO A 92 -13.61 28.24 -8.48
C PRO A 92 -12.14 28.67 -8.56
N ARG A 93 -11.83 29.97 -8.55
CA ARG A 93 -10.48 30.52 -8.42
C ARG A 93 -10.01 30.39 -6.97
N GLY A 94 -9.14 29.41 -6.70
CA GLY A 94 -8.52 29.21 -5.38
C GLY A 94 -8.65 27.81 -4.80
N LEU A 95 -8.86 26.79 -5.65
CA LEU A 95 -8.82 25.38 -5.27
C LEU A 95 -7.53 24.76 -5.82
N GLU A 96 -6.82 23.99 -5.00
CA GLU A 96 -5.64 23.21 -5.39
C GLU A 96 -5.92 21.72 -5.16
N GLU A 97 -5.52 20.90 -6.14
CA GLU A 97 -5.58 19.45 -6.00
C GLU A 97 -4.33 18.96 -5.27
N LYS A 98 -4.52 18.41 -4.07
CA LYS A 98 -3.47 17.77 -3.30
C LYS A 98 -3.57 16.26 -3.43
N ARG A 99 -2.56 15.65 -4.06
CA ARG A 99 -2.49 14.19 -4.20
C ARG A 99 -1.90 13.51 -2.97
N PHE A 100 -2.37 12.31 -2.68
CA PHE A 100 -1.90 11.48 -1.56
C PHE A 100 -2.03 9.99 -1.90
N ALA A 101 -1.26 9.15 -1.23
CA ALA A 101 -1.39 7.70 -1.35
C ALA A 101 -2.70 7.23 -0.72
N THR A 102 -3.51 6.49 -1.47
CA THR A 102 -4.81 5.99 -0.96
C THR A 102 -4.61 5.00 0.20
N PRO A 103 -5.62 4.76 1.04
CA PRO A 103 -5.54 3.72 2.07
C PRO A 103 -5.17 2.34 1.50
N ALA A 104 -5.66 2.00 0.31
CA ALA A 104 -5.29 0.78 -0.39
C ALA A 104 -3.81 0.75 -0.78
N GLN A 105 -3.28 1.86 -1.33
CA GLN A 105 -1.85 2.01 -1.64
C GLN A 105 -0.98 1.91 -0.38
N LEU A 106 -1.40 2.52 0.73
CA LEU A 106 -0.67 2.39 2.00
C LEU A 106 -0.67 0.94 2.51
N ALA A 107 -1.80 0.24 2.44
CA ALA A 107 -1.89 -1.17 2.80
C ALA A 107 -0.96 -2.04 1.92
N ILE A 108 -0.97 -1.84 0.61
CA ILE A 108 -0.07 -2.50 -0.33
C ILE A 108 1.40 -2.26 0.03
N ALA A 109 1.76 -1.03 0.40
CA ALA A 109 3.12 -0.72 0.84
C ALA A 109 3.50 -1.45 2.12
N GLU A 110 2.59 -1.56 3.11
CA GLU A 110 2.84 -2.36 4.33
C GLU A 110 3.09 -3.84 4.01
N TYR A 111 2.35 -4.42 3.06
CA TYR A 111 2.58 -5.79 2.59
C TYR A 111 3.98 -5.96 1.97
N ASN A 112 4.34 -5.06 1.05
CA ASN A 112 5.65 -5.10 0.38
C ASN A 112 6.81 -4.90 1.38
N ILE A 113 6.63 -4.02 2.37
CA ILE A 113 7.58 -3.81 3.48
C ILE A 113 7.72 -5.09 4.32
N ALA A 114 6.61 -5.76 4.65
CA ALA A 114 6.64 -7.00 5.41
C ALA A 114 7.45 -8.08 4.70
N CYS A 115 7.23 -8.24 3.39
CA CYS A 115 7.97 -9.19 2.56
C CYS A 115 9.47 -8.89 2.57
N ALA A 116 9.87 -7.63 2.38
CA ALA A 116 11.27 -7.21 2.43
C ALA A 116 11.91 -7.46 3.80
N LYS A 117 11.19 -7.15 4.89
CA LYS A 117 11.66 -7.40 6.27
C LYS A 117 11.85 -8.88 6.56
N LEU A 118 10.95 -9.72 6.07
CA LEU A 118 11.06 -11.17 6.24
C LEU A 118 12.32 -11.70 5.55
N LYS A 119 12.61 -11.27 4.32
CA LYS A 119 13.84 -11.64 3.60
C LYS A 119 15.12 -11.12 4.26
N LEU A 120 15.02 -10.07 5.08
CA LEU A 120 16.11 -9.54 5.90
C LEU A 120 16.22 -10.22 7.29
N GLY A 121 15.37 -11.21 7.59
CA GLY A 121 15.34 -11.90 8.88
C GLY A 121 14.66 -11.13 10.01
N ALA A 122 14.04 -9.98 9.72
CA ALA A 122 13.30 -9.17 10.68
C ALA A 122 11.85 -9.68 10.83
N ARG A 123 11.72 -10.91 11.34
CA ARG A 123 10.46 -11.67 11.39
C ARG A 123 9.36 -10.97 12.17
N ASP A 124 9.64 -10.52 13.40
CA ASP A 124 8.65 -9.87 14.26
C ASP A 124 8.11 -8.58 13.63
N GLU A 125 9.01 -7.79 13.03
CA GLU A 125 8.62 -6.58 12.33
C GLU A 125 7.79 -6.87 11.07
N ALA A 126 8.05 -7.98 10.36
CA ALA A 126 7.23 -8.39 9.23
C ALA A 126 5.79 -8.72 9.68
N ILE A 127 5.62 -9.42 10.80
CA ILE A 127 4.30 -9.75 11.35
C ILE A 127 3.51 -8.49 11.72
N GLU A 128 4.16 -7.50 12.36
CA GLU A 128 3.50 -6.24 12.71
C GLU A 128 3.05 -5.45 11.46
N ARG A 129 3.83 -5.50 10.38
CA ARG A 129 3.47 -4.89 9.09
C ARG A 129 2.29 -5.62 8.44
N LEU A 130 2.27 -6.96 8.48
CA LEU A 130 1.13 -7.76 8.01
C LEU A 130 -0.13 -7.49 8.85
N ARG A 131 0.00 -7.30 10.17
CA ARG A 131 -1.10 -6.88 11.06
C ARG A 131 -1.69 -5.53 10.62
N ALA A 132 -0.83 -4.55 10.31
CA ALA A 132 -1.29 -3.27 9.79
C ALA A 132 -2.00 -3.41 8.43
N PHE A 133 -1.46 -4.22 7.52
CA PHE A 133 -2.09 -4.52 6.23
C PHE A 133 -3.49 -5.13 6.38
N VAL A 134 -3.63 -6.21 7.15
CA VAL A 134 -4.93 -6.90 7.29
C VAL A 134 -5.96 -6.07 8.06
N THR A 135 -5.55 -5.16 8.95
CA THR A 135 -6.50 -4.29 9.65
C THR A 135 -6.99 -3.12 8.79
N ALA A 136 -6.22 -2.72 7.78
CA ALA A 136 -6.54 -1.62 6.87
C ALA A 136 -7.48 -2.00 5.69
N VAL A 137 -7.64 -3.29 5.39
CA VAL A 137 -8.45 -3.78 4.25
C VAL A 137 -9.86 -4.21 4.66
N ASP A 138 -10.82 -4.12 3.73
CA ASP A 138 -12.23 -4.41 4.00
C ASP A 138 -12.52 -5.89 4.27
N ASN A 139 -11.84 -6.80 3.58
CA ASN A 139 -12.02 -8.24 3.70
C ASN A 139 -10.73 -8.94 4.17
N PRO A 140 -10.40 -8.88 5.47
CA PRO A 140 -9.16 -9.46 5.98
C PRO A 140 -9.14 -10.98 5.92
N GLU A 141 -10.28 -11.67 5.98
CA GLU A 141 -10.34 -13.13 5.90
C GLU A 141 -9.77 -13.61 4.56
N ARG A 142 -10.23 -12.99 3.45
CA ARG A 142 -9.67 -13.23 2.12
C ARG A 142 -8.20 -12.84 2.03
N GLN A 143 -7.76 -11.79 2.74
CA GLN A 143 -6.34 -11.43 2.76
C GLN A 143 -5.48 -12.42 3.55
N PHE A 144 -5.98 -12.97 4.65
CA PHE A 144 -5.29 -14.03 5.39
C PHE A 144 -5.11 -15.27 4.53
N GLU A 145 -6.14 -15.71 3.80
CA GLU A 145 -6.03 -16.84 2.87
C GLU A 145 -4.96 -16.59 1.79
N ARG A 146 -4.91 -15.37 1.25
CA ARG A 146 -3.88 -14.96 0.30
C ARG A 146 -2.48 -14.99 0.91
N ILE A 147 -2.30 -14.40 2.09
CA ILE A 147 -1.01 -14.39 2.81
C ILE A 147 -0.55 -15.82 3.11
N LEU A 148 -1.45 -16.68 3.61
CA LEU A 148 -1.14 -18.08 3.95
C LEU A 148 -0.82 -18.94 2.71
N SER A 149 -1.26 -18.50 1.53
CA SER A 149 -0.96 -19.14 0.26
C SER A 149 0.29 -18.57 -0.43
N ASP A 150 0.85 -17.46 0.07
CA ASP A 150 2.05 -16.86 -0.50
C ASP A 150 3.28 -17.69 -0.09
N PRO A 151 4.00 -18.32 -1.04
CA PRO A 151 5.21 -19.08 -0.74
C PRO A 151 6.31 -18.24 -0.09
N ASP A 152 6.36 -16.92 -0.34
CA ASP A 152 7.35 -16.04 0.27
C ASP A 152 7.06 -15.79 1.77
N LEU A 153 5.82 -15.99 2.20
CA LEU A 153 5.38 -15.83 3.60
C LEU A 153 5.09 -17.19 4.26
N ALA A 154 5.39 -18.31 3.60
CA ALA A 154 5.07 -19.67 4.07
C ALA A 154 5.65 -19.95 5.46
N GLU A 155 6.82 -19.40 5.77
CA GLU A 155 7.44 -19.56 7.08
C GLU A 155 6.65 -18.90 8.21
N LEU A 156 5.82 -17.88 7.95
CA LEU A 156 4.99 -17.19 8.94
C LEU A 156 3.65 -17.90 9.22
N GLY A 157 3.41 -19.07 8.63
CA GLY A 157 2.08 -19.69 8.62
C GLY A 157 1.47 -19.95 10.00
N ALA A 158 2.27 -20.23 11.03
CA ALA A 158 1.77 -20.43 12.39
C ALA A 158 1.34 -19.09 13.01
N GLU A 159 2.21 -18.07 12.94
CA GLU A 159 1.97 -16.74 13.47
C GLU A 159 0.80 -16.05 12.79
N MET A 160 0.66 -16.21 11.46
CA MET A 160 -0.46 -15.64 10.72
C MET A 160 -1.81 -16.26 11.12
N ARG A 161 -1.86 -17.55 11.48
CA ARG A 161 -3.08 -18.18 12.02
C ARG A 161 -3.40 -17.70 13.43
N THR A 162 -2.38 -17.54 14.27
CA THR A 162 -2.54 -16.93 15.61
C THR A 162 -3.12 -15.52 15.48
N LEU A 163 -2.53 -14.70 14.61
CA LEU A 163 -3.00 -13.34 14.31
C LEU A 163 -4.45 -13.34 13.79
N GLN A 164 -4.80 -14.27 12.90
CA GLN A 164 -6.17 -14.42 12.40
C GLN A 164 -7.15 -14.74 13.55
N ALA A 165 -6.78 -15.66 14.46
CA ALA A 165 -7.60 -16.02 15.61
C ALA A 165 -7.78 -14.83 16.57
N GLU A 166 -6.71 -14.07 16.85
CA GLU A 166 -6.75 -12.84 17.66
C GLU A 166 -7.72 -11.81 17.10
N LEU A 167 -7.61 -11.48 15.80
CA LEU A 167 -8.46 -10.48 15.17
C LEU A 167 -9.92 -10.95 15.08
N THR A 168 -10.14 -12.25 14.85
CA THR A 168 -11.49 -12.84 14.84
C THR A 168 -12.13 -12.76 16.24
N ALA A 169 -11.37 -13.08 17.28
CA ALA A 169 -11.83 -12.98 18.67
C ALA A 169 -12.14 -11.52 19.06
N ALA A 170 -11.26 -10.57 18.70
CA ALA A 170 -11.43 -9.15 18.96
C ALA A 170 -12.70 -8.59 18.30
N ARG A 171 -13.03 -9.05 17.09
CA ARG A 171 -14.26 -8.67 16.37
C ARG A 171 -15.52 -9.21 17.03
N ARG A 172 -15.49 -10.45 17.54
CA ARG A 172 -16.63 -11.07 18.24
C ARG A 172 -16.95 -10.37 19.56
N PHE A 173 -15.94 -9.86 20.26
CA PHE A 173 -16.11 -9.21 21.56
C PHE A 173 -16.55 -7.73 21.47
N ASN A 174 -16.62 -7.15 20.27
CA ASN A 174 -17.05 -5.76 20.06
C ASN A 174 -18.34 -5.65 19.22
N PRO A 175 -19.48 -6.21 19.69
CA PRO A 175 -20.73 -6.27 18.91
C PRO A 175 -21.34 -4.89 18.62
N LEU A 176 -20.98 -3.85 19.38
CA LEU A 176 -21.45 -2.47 19.19
C LEU A 176 -20.51 -1.61 18.34
N GLY A 177 -19.29 -2.08 18.04
CA GLY A 177 -18.32 -1.37 17.19
C GLY A 177 -18.73 -1.25 15.72
N GLY A 178 -19.68 -2.09 15.26
CA GLY A 178 -20.28 -1.99 13.94
C GLY A 178 -21.17 -0.75 13.75
N LEU A 179 -21.74 -0.20 14.83
CA LEU A 179 -22.54 1.03 14.76
C LEU A 179 -21.67 2.31 14.69
N LYS A 180 -20.44 2.26 15.21
CA LYS A 180 -19.56 3.43 15.24
C LYS A 180 -18.90 3.73 13.88
N ARG A 181 -18.57 2.71 13.06
CA ARG A 181 -18.01 2.97 11.71
C ARG A 181 -18.99 3.64 10.74
N LEU A 182 -20.30 3.62 11.01
CA LEU A 182 -21.30 4.41 10.27
C LEU A 182 -21.46 5.85 10.78
N LEU A 183 -20.95 6.15 11.98
CA LEU A 183 -21.05 7.48 12.61
C LEU A 183 -19.70 8.21 12.71
N ASP A 184 -18.58 7.55 12.41
CA ASP A 184 -17.22 8.08 12.52
C ASP A 184 -16.56 8.33 11.15
N VAL A 185 -17.37 8.62 10.12
CA VAL A 185 -16.91 9.21 8.85
C VAL A 185 -16.88 10.75 8.94
N SER A 186 -17.36 11.31 10.04
CA SER A 186 -17.16 12.72 10.38
C SER A 186 -16.07 12.84 11.43
N PHE A 187 -15.02 13.60 11.09
CA PHE A 187 -14.07 14.23 12.02
C PHE A 187 -12.72 13.52 12.25
N VAL A 188 -11.85 13.56 11.23
CA VAL A 188 -10.40 13.63 11.46
C VAL A 188 -9.95 15.05 11.14
N GLU A 189 -9.93 15.91 12.17
CA GLU A 189 -9.28 17.22 12.12
C GLU A 189 -7.76 16.99 12.21
N TRP A 190 -7.06 17.11 11.09
CA TRP A 190 -5.60 17.18 11.08
C TRP A 190 -5.18 18.63 11.36
N LYS A 191 -4.53 18.86 12.49
CA LYS A 191 -3.76 20.08 12.78
C LYS A 191 -2.38 20.02 12.16
#